data_AF-A0A946N4R0-F1
#
_entry.id   AF-A0A946N4R0-F1
#
_cell.length_a   1.000
_cell.length_b   1.000
_cell.length_c   1.000
_cell.angle_alpha   90.00
_cell.angle_beta   90.00
_cell.angle_gamma   90.00
#
_symmetry.space_group_name_H-M   'P 1'
#
loop_
_entity.id
_entity.type
_entity.pdbx_description
1 polymer ?
#
loop_
_entity_poly.entity_id
_entity_poly.type
_entity_poly.pdbx_seq_one_letter_code
_entity_poly.pdbx_strand_id
1 'polypeptide(L)'
;FGSLFYVAGVLGLGALVAHGGVGDLLAESVIPLLNLAPGENAWNFAAVAGMSSALAMFATQPGVPAILVPLAGHMASVANLPVEAVLMLTVVGYTTVILPYQTPPLVIAMQLGSVPMRQGNKLCLCLLAVTVLVLLPLDYLWWRLLGWLP
;
A
#
# COMPACT_ATOMS: atom_id res chain seq x y z
N PHE A 1 22.93 5.60 14.44
CA PHE A 1 23.44 4.98 13.20
C PHE A 1 22.58 3.84 12.65
N GLY A 2 21.96 2.99 13.48
CA GLY A 2 21.11 1.88 12.98
C GLY A 2 19.94 2.29 12.07
N SER A 3 19.31 3.44 12.33
CA SER A 3 18.23 3.98 11.49
C SER A 3 18.69 4.34 10.07
N LEU A 4 19.92 4.84 9.89
CA LEU A 4 20.50 5.17 8.58
C LEU A 4 20.78 3.91 7.75
N PHE A 5 21.34 2.86 8.38
CA PHE A 5 21.54 1.58 7.72
C PHE A 5 20.23 0.90 7.34
N TYR A 6 19.21 1.04 8.17
CA TYR A 6 17.86 0.54 7.87
C TYR A 6 17.25 1.23 6.65
N VAL A 7 17.28 2.56 6.60
CA VAL A 7 16.79 3.35 5.46
C VAL A 7 17.59 3.01 4.19
N ALA A 8 18.92 2.94 4.28
CA ALA A 8 19.76 2.56 3.14
C ALA A 8 19.48 1.14 2.65
N GLY A 9 19.20 0.19 3.54
CA GLY A 9 18.82 -1.18 3.19
C GLY A 9 17.46 -1.27 2.51
N VAL A 10 16.45 -0.56 3.02
CA VAL A 10 15.11 -0.50 2.40
C VAL A 10 15.16 0.17 1.02
N LEU A 11 15.86 1.30 0.90
CA LEU A 11 16.05 1.97 -0.39
C LEU A 11 16.88 1.11 -1.36
N GLY A 12 17.91 0.41 -0.87
CA GLY A 12 18.72 -0.50 -1.67
C GLY A 12 17.96 -1.72 -2.16
N LEU A 13 17.08 -2.29 -1.33
CA LEU A 13 16.14 -3.34 -1.75
C LEU A 13 15.17 -2.83 -2.81
N GLY A 14 14.65 -1.60 -2.65
CA GLY A 14 13.79 -1.00 -3.67
C GLY A 14 14.51 -0.79 -5.00
N ALA A 15 15.76 -0.34 -4.96
CA ALA A 15 16.61 -0.23 -6.15
C ALA A 15 16.93 -1.59 -6.78
N LEU A 16 17.16 -2.64 -5.97
CA LEU A 16 17.36 -4.00 -6.45
C LEU A 16 16.10 -4.57 -7.11
N VAL A 17 14.92 -4.28 -6.58
CA VAL A 17 13.64 -4.70 -7.20
C VAL A 17 13.40 -3.95 -8.51
N ALA A 18 13.74 -2.67 -8.57
CA ALA A 18 13.64 -1.83 -9.77
C ALA A 18 14.62 -2.26 -10.87
N HIS A 19 15.86 -2.58 -10.52
CA HIS A 19 16.89 -2.98 -11.49
C HIS A 19 16.97 -4.49 -11.75
N GLY A 20 16.50 -5.31 -10.82
CA GLY A 20 16.56 -6.77 -10.88
C GLY A 20 15.39 -7.41 -11.63
N GLY A 21 14.50 -6.63 -12.24
CA GLY A 21 13.37 -7.12 -13.04
C GLY A 21 12.20 -7.70 -12.25
N VAL A 22 12.27 -7.72 -10.90
CA VAL A 22 11.15 -8.17 -10.05
C VAL A 22 10.00 -7.17 -10.12
N GLY A 23 10.31 -5.87 -10.22
CA GLY A 23 9.32 -4.84 -10.52
C GLY A 23 8.61 -5.12 -11.85
N ASP A 24 9.36 -5.38 -12.91
CA ASP A 24 8.80 -5.68 -14.24
C ASP A 24 7.94 -6.96 -14.23
N LEU A 25 8.37 -8.02 -13.53
CA LEU A 25 7.58 -9.24 -13.38
C LEU A 25 6.27 -9.01 -12.61
N LEU A 26 6.30 -8.22 -11.53
CA LEU A 26 5.10 -7.85 -10.78
C LEU A 26 4.19 -6.92 -11.60
N ALA A 27 4.79 -6.03 -12.38
CA ALA A 27 4.08 -5.15 -13.30
C ALA A 27 3.36 -5.98 -14.37
N GLU A 28 4.05 -6.86 -15.07
CA GLU A 28 3.47 -7.70 -16.13
C GLU A 28 2.48 -8.75 -15.61
N SER A 29 2.63 -9.23 -14.37
CA SER A 29 1.76 -10.28 -13.84
C SER A 29 0.53 -9.74 -13.08
N VAL A 30 0.70 -8.65 -12.32
CA VAL A 30 -0.32 -8.17 -11.37
C VAL A 30 -1.05 -6.93 -11.88
N ILE A 31 -0.38 -6.03 -12.60
CA ILE A 31 -1.03 -4.80 -13.11
C ILE A 31 -2.10 -5.10 -14.17
N PRO A 32 -1.94 -6.05 -15.11
CA PRO A 32 -3.03 -6.43 -16.01
C PRO A 32 -4.25 -6.98 -15.27
N LEU A 33 -4.03 -7.62 -14.11
CA LEU A 33 -5.11 -8.12 -13.27
C LEU A 33 -5.91 -6.99 -12.61
N LEU A 34 -5.30 -5.81 -12.44
CA LEU A 34 -5.98 -4.64 -11.90
C LEU A 34 -6.94 -3.97 -12.89
N ASN A 35 -6.88 -4.28 -14.19
CA ASN A 35 -7.71 -3.64 -15.23
C ASN A 35 -7.74 -2.10 -15.10
N LEU A 36 -6.57 -1.48 -14.89
CA LEU A 36 -6.48 -0.02 -14.81
C LEU A 36 -6.86 0.58 -16.16
N ALA A 37 -7.85 1.47 -16.16
CA ALA A 37 -8.39 2.06 -17.39
C ALA A 37 -8.52 3.58 -17.25
N PRO A 38 -8.18 4.37 -18.28
CA PRO A 38 -8.41 5.82 -18.27
C PRO A 38 -9.90 6.15 -18.07
N GLY A 39 -10.23 7.01 -17.11
CA GLY A 39 -11.60 7.44 -16.82
C GLY A 39 -12.33 6.67 -15.71
N GLU A 40 -11.84 5.48 -15.33
CA GLU A 40 -12.38 4.67 -14.23
C GLU A 40 -11.74 5.05 -12.88
N ASN A 41 -11.79 6.34 -12.52
CA ASN A 41 -11.03 6.90 -11.39
C ASN A 41 -11.34 6.24 -10.03
N ALA A 42 -12.59 5.80 -9.81
CA ALA A 42 -12.97 5.09 -8.60
C ALA A 42 -12.36 3.67 -8.54
N TRP A 43 -12.35 2.96 -9.67
CA TRP A 43 -11.74 1.64 -9.76
C TRP A 43 -10.22 1.71 -9.67
N ASN A 44 -9.59 2.64 -10.39
CA ASN A 44 -8.14 2.86 -10.34
C ASN A 44 -7.68 3.17 -8.91
N PHE A 45 -8.42 4.03 -8.20
CA PHE A 45 -8.17 4.34 -6.79
C PHE A 45 -8.24 3.07 -5.92
N ALA A 46 -9.35 2.32 -6.01
CA ALA A 46 -9.56 1.12 -5.22
C ALA A 46 -8.56 0.00 -5.55
N ALA A 47 -8.19 -0.15 -6.82
CA ALA A 47 -7.24 -1.14 -7.31
C ALA A 47 -5.82 -0.85 -6.81
N VAL A 48 -5.36 0.40 -6.86
CA VAL A 48 -4.04 0.81 -6.37
C VAL A 48 -3.96 0.66 -4.85
N ALA A 49 -4.98 1.15 -4.12
CA ALA A 49 -5.04 1.02 -2.67
C ALA A 49 -5.11 -0.45 -2.24
N GLY A 50 -5.96 -1.25 -2.90
CA GLY A 50 -6.13 -2.67 -2.64
C GLY A 50 -4.86 -3.49 -2.93
N MET A 51 -4.18 -3.22 -4.05
CA MET A 51 -2.88 -3.82 -4.35
C MET A 51 -1.85 -3.51 -3.26
N SER A 52 -1.81 -2.25 -2.82
CA SER A 52 -0.88 -1.83 -1.78
C SER A 52 -1.17 -2.49 -0.43
N SER A 53 -2.43 -2.60 -0.04
CA SER A 53 -2.84 -3.34 1.17
C SER A 53 -2.57 -4.85 1.06
N ALA A 54 -2.79 -5.45 -0.11
CA ALA A 54 -2.48 -6.86 -0.35
C ALA A 54 -0.97 -7.12 -0.28
N LEU A 55 -0.17 -6.25 -0.89
CA LEU A 55 1.29 -6.35 -0.82
C LEU A 55 1.79 -6.17 0.61
N ALA A 56 1.13 -5.34 1.43
CA ALA A 56 1.43 -5.20 2.85
C ALA A 56 1.21 -6.50 3.65
N MET A 57 0.50 -7.51 3.12
CA MET A 57 0.41 -8.83 3.77
C MET A 57 1.69 -9.66 3.62
N PHE A 58 2.45 -9.41 2.56
CA PHE A 58 3.66 -10.16 2.22
C PHE A 58 4.95 -9.38 2.50
N ALA A 59 4.88 -8.05 2.40
CA ALA A 59 5.97 -7.14 2.70
C ALA A 59 5.66 -6.32 3.96
N THR A 60 6.71 -5.92 4.68
CA THR A 60 6.57 -5.01 5.83
C THR A 60 6.13 -3.61 5.37
N GLN A 61 5.55 -2.80 6.26
CA GLN A 61 5.16 -1.41 5.94
C GLN A 61 6.25 -0.58 5.23
N PRO A 62 7.55 -0.66 5.57
CA PRO A 62 8.61 0.00 4.80
C PRO A 62 9.03 -0.75 3.54
N GLY A 63 8.80 -2.07 3.47
CA GLY A 63 9.05 -2.86 2.26
C GLY A 63 8.06 -2.60 1.13
N VAL A 64 6.81 -2.23 1.45
CA VAL A 64 5.77 -1.93 0.44
C VAL A 64 6.15 -0.72 -0.43
N PRO A 65 6.52 0.45 0.12
CA PRO A 65 7.02 1.57 -0.68
C PRO A 65 8.25 1.21 -1.51
N ALA A 66 9.18 0.40 -0.97
CA ALA A 66 10.37 -0.01 -1.71
C ALA A 66 10.03 -0.76 -3.02
N ILE A 67 8.92 -1.51 -3.03
CA ILE A 67 8.46 -2.25 -4.20
C ILE A 67 7.56 -1.39 -5.11
N LEU A 68 6.64 -0.60 -4.53
CA LEU A 68 5.64 0.14 -5.29
C LEU A 68 6.13 1.47 -5.86
N VAL A 69 7.07 2.14 -5.20
CA VAL A 69 7.60 3.45 -5.67
C VAL A 69 8.25 3.34 -7.06
N PRO A 70 9.09 2.34 -7.35
CA PRO A 70 9.60 2.12 -8.71
C PRO A 70 8.49 1.86 -9.74
N LEU A 71 7.39 1.23 -9.33
CA LEU A 71 6.26 0.88 -10.20
C LEU A 71 5.27 2.03 -10.43
N ALA A 72 5.31 3.06 -9.58
CA ALA A 72 4.33 4.14 -9.58
C ALA A 72 4.26 4.88 -10.93
N GLY A 73 5.41 5.08 -11.60
CA GLY A 73 5.46 5.73 -12.91
C GLY A 73 4.73 4.93 -14.00
N HIS A 74 4.89 3.61 -14.00
CA HIS A 74 4.18 2.74 -14.95
C HIS A 74 2.68 2.73 -14.66
N MET A 75 2.29 2.55 -13.39
CA MET A 75 0.88 2.59 -12.96
C MET A 75 0.20 3.92 -13.30
N ALA A 76 0.90 5.05 -13.13
CA ALA A 76 0.43 6.38 -13.49
C ALA A 76 0.17 6.53 -15.00
N SER A 77 1.08 6.01 -15.83
CA SER A 77 0.93 6.02 -17.29
C SER A 77 -0.28 5.21 -17.78
N VAL A 78 -0.54 4.06 -17.17
CA VAL A 78 -1.67 3.19 -17.53
C VAL A 78 -3.01 3.75 -17.02
N ALA A 79 -3.05 4.26 -15.78
CA ALA A 79 -4.26 4.83 -15.18
C ALA A 79 -4.57 6.26 -15.66
N ASN A 80 -3.66 6.90 -16.40
CA ASN A 80 -3.72 8.32 -16.78
C ASN A 80 -3.91 9.24 -15.56
N LEU A 81 -3.16 8.96 -14.50
CA LEU A 81 -3.14 9.71 -13.24
C LEU A 81 -1.77 10.32 -13.02
N PRO A 82 -1.66 11.46 -12.28
CA PRO A 82 -0.36 11.99 -11.90
C PRO A 82 0.38 11.00 -11.00
N VAL A 83 1.70 10.90 -11.17
CA VAL A 83 2.56 9.96 -10.41
C VAL A 83 2.46 10.23 -8.92
N GLU A 84 2.36 11.50 -8.53
CA GLU A 84 2.17 11.94 -7.15
C GLU A 84 0.89 11.36 -6.54
N ALA A 85 -0.21 11.34 -7.30
CA ALA A 85 -1.45 10.73 -6.82
C ALA A 85 -1.29 9.22 -6.63
N VAL A 86 -0.67 8.51 -7.57
CA VAL A 86 -0.40 7.07 -7.43
C VAL A 86 0.47 6.81 -6.20
N LEU A 87 1.53 7.58 -5.99
CA LEU A 87 2.38 7.46 -4.80
C LEU A 87 1.59 7.68 -3.51
N MET A 88 0.73 8.70 -3.45
CA MET A 88 -0.13 8.92 -2.28
C MET A 88 -1.16 7.80 -2.07
N LEU A 89 -1.68 7.18 -3.13
CA LEU A 89 -2.60 6.04 -3.01
C LEU A 89 -1.93 4.84 -2.36
N THR A 90 -0.66 4.60 -2.68
CA THR A 90 0.08 3.53 -2.01
C THR A 90 0.16 3.78 -0.50
N VAL A 91 0.29 5.03 -0.06
CA VAL A 91 0.29 5.38 1.36
C VAL A 91 -1.00 4.98 2.05
N VAL A 92 -2.14 5.28 1.43
CA VAL A 92 -3.46 4.87 1.95
C VAL A 92 -3.55 3.33 2.06
N GLY A 93 -3.04 2.62 1.05
CA GLY A 93 -3.05 1.16 1.04
C GLY A 93 -2.17 0.51 2.12
N TYR A 94 -0.88 0.85 2.20
CA TYR A 94 0.05 0.17 3.12
C TYR A 94 -0.08 0.60 4.58
N THR A 95 -0.72 1.75 4.85
CA THR A 95 -1.05 2.17 6.22
C THR A 95 -2.20 1.36 6.81
N THR A 96 -2.97 0.68 5.96
CA THR A 96 -4.07 -0.19 6.37
C THR A 96 -3.52 -1.52 6.88
N VAL A 97 -3.56 -1.71 8.21
CA VAL A 97 -3.15 -2.96 8.86
C VAL A 97 -4.30 -3.96 8.87
N ILE A 98 -4.19 -5.02 8.06
CA ILE A 98 -5.16 -6.12 7.93
C ILE A 98 -4.99 -7.11 9.09
N LEU A 99 -3.74 -7.45 9.44
CA LEU A 99 -3.41 -8.41 10.48
C LEU A 99 -2.26 -7.92 11.39
N PRO A 100 -2.29 -8.24 12.69
CA PRO A 100 -1.31 -7.71 13.65
C PRO A 100 0.16 -8.00 13.32
N TYR A 101 0.44 -9.13 12.67
CA TYR A 101 1.82 -9.52 12.33
C TYR A 101 2.51 -8.56 11.35
N GLN A 102 1.74 -7.79 10.57
CA GLN A 102 2.28 -6.83 9.59
C GLN A 102 3.04 -5.69 10.27
N THR A 103 2.73 -5.45 11.55
CA THR A 103 3.30 -4.37 12.35
C THR A 103 3.97 -4.96 13.59
N PRO A 104 5.29 -5.21 13.58
CA PRO A 104 6.01 -5.74 14.74
C PRO A 104 5.79 -4.95 16.04
N PRO A 105 5.73 -3.60 16.04
CA PRO A 105 5.39 -2.82 17.23
C PRO A 105 4.04 -3.21 17.85
N LEU A 106 3.04 -3.54 17.03
CA LEU A 106 1.71 -3.94 17.48
C LEU A 106 1.74 -5.31 18.18
N VAL A 107 2.49 -6.27 17.63
CA VAL A 107 2.68 -7.59 18.25
C VAL A 107 3.37 -7.46 19.61
N ILE A 108 4.41 -6.64 19.71
CA ILE A 108 5.12 -6.39 20.96
C ILE A 108 4.19 -5.76 22.00
N ALA A 109 3.39 -4.76 21.60
CA ALA A 109 2.40 -4.14 22.49
C ALA A 109 1.36 -5.16 23.00
N MET A 110 0.88 -6.06 22.14
CA MET A 110 -0.04 -7.12 22.53
C MET A 110 0.58 -8.11 23.52
N GLN A 111 1.85 -8.47 23.33
CA GLN A 111 2.58 -9.34 24.26
C GLN A 111 2.76 -8.69 25.63
N LEU A 112 3.17 -7.42 25.67
CA LEU A 112 3.30 -6.64 26.92
C LEU A 112 1.95 -6.48 27.63
N GLY A 113 0.87 -6.29 26.88
CA GLY A 113 -0.48 -6.18 27.39
C GLY A 113 -1.16 -7.52 27.71
N SER A 114 -0.48 -8.66 27.53
CA SER A 114 -1.05 -10.01 27.68
C SER A 114 -2.34 -10.26 26.86
N VAL A 115 -2.46 -9.57 25.71
CA VAL A 115 -3.63 -9.65 24.83
C VAL A 115 -3.50 -10.84 23.89
N PRO A 116 -4.48 -11.76 23.84
CA PRO A 116 -4.43 -12.90 22.93
C PRO A 116 -4.50 -12.45 21.46
N MET A 117 -3.74 -13.12 20.59
CA MET A 117 -3.66 -12.79 19.15
C MET A 117 -5.03 -12.70 18.48
N ARG A 118 -5.99 -13.52 18.92
CA ARG A 118 -7.38 -13.52 18.41
C ARG A 118 -8.08 -12.17 18.60
N GLN A 119 -7.83 -11.46 19.71
CA GLN A 119 -8.41 -10.14 19.95
C GLN A 119 -7.76 -9.08 19.06
N GLY A 120 -6.43 -9.14 18.85
CA GLY A 120 -5.74 -8.28 17.90
C GLY A 120 -6.24 -8.47 16.47
N ASN A 121 -6.41 -9.72 16.03
CA ASN A 121 -6.98 -10.01 14.70
C ASN A 121 -8.38 -9.40 14.54
N LYS A 122 -9.25 -9.54 15.55
CA LYS A 122 -10.59 -8.93 15.51
C LYS A 122 -10.52 -7.41 15.42
N LEU A 123 -9.62 -6.78 16.16
CA LEU A 123 -9.41 -5.34 16.12
C LEU A 123 -8.92 -4.88 14.74
N CYS A 124 -7.88 -5.52 14.20
CA CYS A 124 -7.35 -5.19 12.87
C CYS A 124 -8.40 -5.39 11.77
N LEU A 125 -9.17 -6.48 11.81
CA LEU A 125 -10.26 -6.69 10.84
C LEU A 125 -11.41 -5.68 11.00
N CYS A 126 -11.71 -5.26 12.22
CA CYS A 126 -12.69 -4.19 12.47
C CYS A 126 -12.18 -2.85 11.91
N LEU A 127 -10.91 -2.53 12.15
CA LEU A 127 -10.27 -1.33 11.60
C LEU A 127 -10.21 -1.38 10.08
N LEU A 128 -9.87 -2.52 9.48
CA LEU A 128 -9.93 -2.73 8.04
C LEU A 128 -11.32 -2.45 7.49
N ALA A 129 -12.37 -2.97 8.13
CA ALA A 129 -13.75 -2.72 7.70
C ALA A 129 -14.10 -1.24 7.77
N VAL A 130 -13.70 -0.53 8.84
CA VAL A 130 -13.86 0.92 8.94
C VAL A 130 -13.07 1.64 7.85
N THR A 131 -11.84 1.21 7.57
CA THR A 131 -11.03 1.83 6.52
C THR A 131 -11.66 1.65 5.14
N VAL A 132 -12.10 0.45 4.81
CA VAL A 132 -12.70 0.17 3.50
C VAL A 132 -14.06 0.84 3.32
N LEU A 133 -14.90 0.84 4.36
CA LEU A 133 -16.28 1.35 4.28
C LEU A 133 -16.41 2.85 4.53
N VAL A 134 -15.46 3.46 5.24
CA VAL A 134 -15.55 4.86 5.67
C VAL A 134 -14.36 5.69 5.17
N LEU A 135 -13.13 5.25 5.43
CA LEU A 135 -11.94 6.06 5.09
C LEU A 135 -11.69 6.10 3.58
N LEU A 136 -11.67 4.96 2.88
CA LEU A 136 -11.48 4.91 1.42
C LEU A 136 -12.49 5.78 0.65
N PRO A 137 -13.82 5.71 0.89
CA PRO A 137 -14.74 6.60 0.19
C PRO A 137 -14.56 8.07 0.59
N LEU A 138 -14.17 8.35 1.85
CA LEU A 138 -13.88 9.71 2.29
C LEU A 138 -12.63 10.27 1.61
N ASP A 139 -11.56 9.48 1.51
CA ASP A 139 -10.31 9.83 0.82
C ASP A 139 -10.58 10.06 -0.67
N TYR A 140 -11.38 9.19 -1.30
CA TYR A 140 -11.81 9.36 -2.69
C TYR A 140 -12.60 10.67 -2.89
N LEU A 141 -13.59 10.95 -2.02
CA LEU A 141 -14.36 12.19 -2.05
C LEU A 141 -13.47 13.42 -1.87
N TRP A 142 -12.53 13.35 -0.92
CA TRP A 142 -11.58 14.43 -0.67
C TRP A 142 -10.69 14.71 -1.88
N TRP A 143 -10.20 13.67 -2.54
CA TRP A 143 -9.35 13.80 -3.74
C TRP A 143 -10.12 14.30 -4.96
N ARG A 144 -11.39 13.93 -5.07
CA ARG A 144 -12.30 14.50 -6.07
C ARG A 144 -12.57 15.98 -5.81
N LEU A 145 -12.72 16.40 -4.55
CA LEU A 145 -12.87 17.81 -4.18
C LEU A 145 -11.59 18.63 -4.43
N LEU A 146 -10.42 18.02 -4.24
CA LEU A 146 -9.12 18.64 -4.53
C LEU A 146 -8.80 18.71 -6.03
N GLY A 147 -9.56 18.04 -6.89
CA GLY A 147 -9.32 17.99 -8.34
C GLY A 147 -8.12 17.13 -8.74
N TRP A 148 -7.66 16.23 -7.86
CA TRP A 148 -6.54 15.32 -8.14
C TRP A 148 -6.97 14.09 -8.97
N LEU A 149 -8.27 13.79 -8.94
CA LEU A 149 -8.91 12.79 -9.77
C LEU A 149 -9.82 13.54 -10.76
N PRO A 150 -9.61 13.41 -12.09
CA PRO A 150 -10.43 14.09 -13.09
C PRO A 150 -11.90 13.64 -13.12
#